data_AF-M0QWU7-F1
#
_entry.id   AF-M0QWU7-F1
#
_cell.length_a   1.000
_cell.length_b   1.000
_cell.length_c   1.000
_cell.angle_alpha   90.00
_cell.angle_beta   90.00
_cell.angle_gamma   90.00
#
_symmetry.space_group_name_H-M   'P 1'
#
loop_
_entity.id
_entity.type
_entity.pdbx_description
1 polymer ?
#
loop_
_entity_poly.entity_id
_entity_poly.type
_entity_poly.pdbx_seq_one_letter_code
_entity_poly.pdbx_strand_id
1 'polypeptide(L)'
;MKGRLDESTTYLLQWAQQRKDSIHLFCRKLLIEGLTKASVIEIFKTVHADCIQELILRCICIEELAFLNPYLKLMKSLFTLTLDHIIGTFSLGDSEKLDEETIFSLISQLPTLHCLQKLYVNDVPFIKGNLKEYLR
;
A
#
# COMPACT_ATOMS: atom_id res chain seq x y z
N MET A 1 -4.86 19.49 8.69
CA MET A 1 -3.75 18.56 8.98
C MET A 1 -3.99 17.19 8.32
N LYS A 2 -4.17 17.14 6.99
CA LYS A 2 -4.14 15.87 6.25
C LYS A 2 -2.68 15.58 5.89
N GLY A 3 -2.21 14.35 5.98
CA GLY A 3 -0.85 13.97 5.57
C GLY A 3 0.13 13.54 6.66
N ARG A 4 -0.18 13.73 7.95
CA ARG A 4 0.70 13.35 9.06
C ARG A 4 0.08 12.26 9.92
N LEU A 5 0.94 11.38 10.42
CA LEU A 5 0.63 10.46 11.49
C LEU A 5 0.09 11.22 12.70
N ASP A 6 -0.83 10.61 13.44
CA ASP A 6 -1.23 11.13 14.73
C ASP A 6 -0.05 11.10 15.72
N GLU A 7 -0.18 11.84 16.81
CA GLU A 7 0.91 12.01 17.79
C GLU A 7 1.29 10.68 18.46
N SER A 8 0.32 9.79 18.70
CA SER A 8 0.58 8.50 19.33
C SER A 8 1.33 7.56 18.38
N THR A 9 0.92 7.50 17.11
CA THR A 9 1.63 6.73 16.08
C THR A 9 3.04 7.28 15.87
N THR A 10 3.19 8.61 15.80
CA THR A 10 4.50 9.26 15.65
C THR A 10 5.42 8.90 16.82
N TYR A 11 4.92 9.01 18.06
CA TYR A 11 5.67 8.67 19.25
C TYR A 11 6.08 7.19 19.27
N LEU A 12 5.16 6.28 18.91
CA LEU A 12 5.43 4.85 18.86
C LEU A 12 6.54 4.50 17.86
N LEU A 13 6.49 5.06 16.64
CA LEU A 13 7.52 4.84 15.63
C LEU A 13 8.87 5.37 16.09
N GLN A 14 8.91 6.59 16.65
CA GLN A 14 10.15 7.17 17.16
C GLN A 14 10.72 6.35 18.33
N TRP A 15 9.87 5.93 19.26
CA TRP A 15 10.26 5.13 20.42
C TRP A 15 10.84 3.77 20.02
N ALA A 16 10.22 3.10 19.03
CA ALA A 16 10.71 1.85 18.48
C ALA A 16 12.02 2.06 17.70
N GLN A 17 12.12 3.13 16.90
CA GLN A 17 13.32 3.45 16.14
C GLN A 17 14.54 3.72 17.04
N GLN A 18 14.35 4.42 18.16
CA GLN A 18 15.39 4.65 19.17
C GLN A 18 15.88 3.36 19.85
N ARG A 19 15.07 2.29 19.81
CA ARG A 19 15.30 1.02 20.49
C ARG A 19 15.37 -0.16 19.49
N LYS A 20 15.69 0.13 18.23
CA LYS A 20 15.72 -0.87 17.14
C LYS A 20 16.59 -2.09 17.42
N ASP A 21 17.60 -1.96 18.28
CA ASP A 21 18.51 -3.05 18.66
C ASP A 21 17.97 -3.92 19.82
N SER A 22 16.84 -3.54 20.42
CA SER A 22 16.23 -4.24 21.56
C SER A 22 14.75 -4.55 21.36
N ILE A 23 14.07 -3.86 20.45
CA ILE A 23 12.62 -3.97 20.24
C ILE A 23 12.33 -4.00 18.74
N HIS A 24 11.45 -4.89 18.34
CA HIS A 24 10.90 -4.96 17.00
C HIS A 24 9.42 -4.61 17.01
N LEU A 25 9.02 -3.61 16.23
CA LEU A 25 7.63 -3.24 16.11
C LEU A 25 6.93 -4.13 15.06
N PHE A 26 6.10 -5.05 15.55
CA PHE A 26 5.32 -5.95 14.70
C PHE A 26 3.96 -5.32 14.36
N CYS A 27 3.81 -4.85 13.12
CA CYS A 27 2.54 -4.33 12.63
C CYS A 27 1.82 -5.43 11.85
N ARG A 28 0.76 -6.00 12.42
CA ARG A 28 -0.04 -7.04 11.74
C ARG A 28 -0.99 -6.46 10.69
N LYS A 29 -1.55 -5.29 10.97
CA LYS A 29 -2.52 -4.60 10.12
C LYS A 29 -2.09 -3.16 9.92
N LEU A 30 -1.94 -2.75 8.67
CA LEU A 30 -1.53 -1.42 8.27
C LEU A 30 -2.61 -0.78 7.40
N LEU A 31 -3.10 0.39 7.82
CA LEU A 31 -3.95 1.26 7.01
C LEU A 31 -3.13 2.46 6.54
N ILE A 32 -3.10 2.68 5.23
CA ILE A 32 -2.53 3.88 4.62
C ILE A 32 -3.69 4.67 4.01
N GLU A 33 -3.99 5.81 4.62
CA GLU A 33 -5.03 6.73 4.19
C GLU A 33 -4.57 8.17 4.42
N GLY A 34 -4.47 8.97 3.36
CA GLY A 34 -4.12 10.38 3.44
C GLY A 34 -2.79 10.67 4.15
N LEU A 35 -1.78 9.80 3.98
CA LEU A 35 -0.43 9.95 4.52
C LEU A 35 0.53 10.53 3.48
N THR A 36 1.44 11.40 3.90
CA THR A 36 2.52 11.86 3.02
C THR A 36 3.51 10.73 2.70
N LYS A 37 4.20 10.81 1.56
CA LYS A 37 5.32 9.90 1.21
C LYS A 37 6.36 9.82 2.33
N ALA A 38 6.65 10.95 2.98
CA ALA A 38 7.59 11.00 4.11
C ALA A 38 7.11 10.14 5.30
N SER A 39 5.83 10.24 5.67
CA SER A 39 5.24 9.43 6.73
C SER A 39 5.24 7.94 6.38
N VAL A 40 4.95 7.59 5.11
CA VAL A 40 5.01 6.20 4.65
C VAL A 40 6.43 5.64 4.72
N ILE A 41 7.44 6.42 4.29
CA ILE A 41 8.86 6.03 4.41
C ILE A 41 9.24 5.81 5.87
N GLU A 42 8.77 6.68 6.78
CA GLU A 42 9.03 6.55 8.22
C GLU A 42 8.42 5.25 8.78
N ILE A 43 7.18 4.92 8.43
CA ILE A 43 6.55 3.65 8.81
C ILE A 43 7.41 2.47 8.35
N PHE A 44 7.78 2.43 7.07
CA PHE A 44 8.55 1.30 6.51
C PHE A 44 10.02 1.24 6.97
N LYS A 45 10.56 2.29 7.59
CA LYS A 45 11.88 2.24 8.26
C LYS A 45 11.84 1.56 9.62
N THR A 46 10.69 1.60 10.28
CA THR A 46 10.54 1.12 11.67
C THR A 46 9.75 -0.18 11.75
N VAL A 47 8.74 -0.34 10.90
CA VAL A 47 7.91 -1.55 10.82
C VAL A 47 8.55 -2.52 9.82
N HIS A 48 8.68 -3.77 10.24
CA HIS A 48 9.11 -4.84 9.34
C HIS A 48 7.98 -5.20 8.37
N ALA A 49 8.19 -4.99 7.06
CA ALA A 49 7.19 -5.24 6.03
C ALA A 49 6.71 -6.70 6.01
N ASP A 50 7.61 -7.66 6.27
CA ASP A 50 7.29 -9.09 6.35
C ASP A 50 6.31 -9.46 7.47
N CYS A 51 6.08 -8.57 8.44
CA CYS A 51 5.16 -8.78 9.55
C CYS A 51 3.71 -8.38 9.22
N ILE A 52 3.52 -7.63 8.13
CA ILE A 52 2.21 -7.11 7.72
C ILE A 52 1.41 -8.25 7.10
N GLN A 53 0.27 -8.57 7.71
CA GLN A 53 -0.66 -9.59 7.23
C GLN A 53 -1.88 -8.97 6.54
N GLU A 54 -2.26 -7.76 6.93
CA GLU A 54 -3.38 -7.04 6.33
C GLU A 54 -2.95 -5.62 5.95
N LEU A 55 -3.02 -5.31 4.67
CA LEU A 55 -2.77 -3.97 4.13
C LEU A 55 -4.07 -3.40 3.57
N ILE A 56 -4.42 -2.19 4.03
CA ILE A 56 -5.52 -1.42 3.50
C ILE A 56 -4.94 -0.13 2.91
N LEU A 57 -5.11 0.04 1.60
CA LEU A 57 -4.79 1.26 0.87
C LEU A 57 -6.11 1.95 0.57
N ARG A 58 -6.37 3.07 1.24
CA ARG A 58 -7.65 3.78 1.14
C ARG A 58 -7.47 5.23 0.72
N CYS A 59 -8.31 5.71 -0.20
CA CYS A 59 -8.35 7.11 -0.62
C CYS A 59 -6.98 7.63 -1.08
N ILE A 60 -6.19 6.79 -1.74
CA ILE A 60 -4.88 7.16 -2.30
C ILE A 60 -4.97 7.40 -3.81
N CYS A 61 -4.11 8.25 -4.34
CA CYS A 61 -4.00 8.42 -5.78
C CYS A 61 -3.12 7.34 -6.42
N ILE A 62 -3.21 7.20 -7.74
CA ILE A 62 -2.45 6.21 -8.50
C ILE A 62 -0.93 6.41 -8.38
N GLU A 63 -0.44 7.65 -8.25
CA GLU A 63 0.99 7.94 -8.06
C GLU A 63 1.49 7.52 -6.67
N GLU A 64 0.62 7.56 -5.67
CA GLU A 64 0.89 7.02 -4.33
C GLU A 64 0.91 5.49 -4.37
N LEU A 65 0.00 4.88 -5.12
CA LEU A 65 -0.01 3.43 -5.33
C LEU A 65 1.25 2.95 -6.06
N ALA A 66 1.68 3.65 -7.11
CA ALA A 66 2.93 3.38 -7.82
C ALA A 66 4.14 3.49 -6.87
N PHE A 67 4.14 4.49 -5.99
CA PHE A 67 5.17 4.65 -4.95
C PHE A 67 5.17 3.51 -3.92
N LEU A 68 4.00 3.00 -3.55
CA LEU A 68 3.84 1.89 -2.60
C LEU A 68 4.19 0.52 -3.20
N ASN A 69 4.12 0.39 -4.52
CA ASN A 69 4.28 -0.85 -5.25
C ASN A 69 5.58 -1.63 -4.87
N PRO A 70 6.77 -1.00 -4.77
CA PRO A 70 7.98 -1.70 -4.32
C PRO A 70 7.91 -2.20 -2.87
N TYR A 71 7.16 -1.52 -1.99
CA TYR A 71 7.01 -1.93 -0.60
C TYR A 71 6.10 -3.15 -0.45
N LEU A 72 5.10 -3.31 -1.31
CA LEU A 72 4.25 -4.51 -1.33
C LEU A 72 5.07 -5.78 -1.54
N LYS A 73 6.09 -5.75 -2.42
CA LYS A 73 6.99 -6.89 -2.67
C LYS A 73 7.75 -7.35 -1.43
N LEU A 74 7.90 -6.47 -0.45
CA LEU A 74 8.59 -6.76 0.82
C LEU A 74 7.67 -7.39 1.86
N MET A 75 6.37 -7.57 1.58
CA MET A 75 5.38 -8.10 2.53
C MET A 75 5.11 -9.58 2.29
N LYS A 76 6.09 -10.45 2.59
CA LYS A 76 5.98 -11.88 2.26
C LYS A 76 4.85 -12.60 3.01
N SER A 77 4.45 -12.09 4.18
CA SER A 77 3.36 -12.64 4.99
C SER A 77 2.00 -12.01 4.72
N LEU A 78 1.87 -11.19 3.67
CA LEU A 78 0.62 -10.48 3.38
C LEU A 78 -0.49 -11.48 3.04
N PHE A 79 -1.55 -11.49 3.85
CA PHE A 79 -2.69 -12.39 3.74
C PHE A 79 -3.90 -11.70 3.09
N THR A 80 -4.07 -10.41 3.35
CA THR A 80 -5.18 -9.60 2.85
C THR A 80 -4.68 -8.26 2.31
N LEU A 81 -5.02 -7.97 1.06
CA LEU A 81 -4.81 -6.68 0.42
C LEU A 81 -6.17 -6.06 0.11
N THR A 82 -6.39 -4.83 0.57
CA THR A 82 -7.58 -4.04 0.26
C THR A 82 -7.16 -2.78 -0.49
N LEU A 83 -7.73 -2.59 -1.68
CA LEU A 83 -7.68 -1.35 -2.46
C LEU A 83 -9.06 -0.71 -2.37
N ASP A 84 -9.15 0.48 -1.77
CA ASP A 84 -10.41 1.13 -1.43
C ASP A 84 -10.38 2.59 -1.87
N HIS A 85 -11.27 2.99 -2.78
CA HIS A 85 -11.30 4.34 -3.34
C HIS A 85 -9.94 4.80 -3.91
N ILE A 86 -9.38 4.07 -4.87
CA ILE A 86 -8.13 4.48 -5.53
C ILE A 86 -8.46 5.50 -6.62
N ILE A 87 -7.86 6.68 -6.51
CA ILE A 87 -8.14 7.83 -7.35
C ILE A 87 -7.18 7.83 -8.55
N GLY A 88 -7.73 7.83 -9.76
CA GLY A 88 -6.96 7.93 -10.99
C GLY A 88 -6.46 9.34 -11.25
N THR A 89 -5.63 9.48 -12.28
CA THR A 89 -5.19 10.79 -12.74
C THR A 89 -6.30 11.49 -13.54
N PHE A 90 -6.62 12.75 -13.21
CA PHE A 90 -7.75 13.48 -13.80
C PHE A 90 -7.46 14.15 -15.17
N SER A 91 -6.45 13.70 -15.92
CA SER A 91 -6.09 14.32 -17.20
C SER A 91 -6.62 13.51 -18.39
N LEU A 92 -7.20 14.19 -19.39
CA LEU A 92 -7.67 13.55 -20.62
C LEU A 92 -6.48 13.00 -21.45
N GLY A 93 -6.57 11.74 -21.90
CA GLY A 93 -5.64 11.14 -22.86
C GLY A 93 -4.61 10.21 -22.24
N ASP A 94 -3.32 10.62 -22.23
CA ASP A 94 -2.18 9.77 -21.84
C ASP A 94 -2.20 9.32 -20.37
N SER A 95 -3.02 9.98 -19.54
CA SER A 95 -3.19 9.72 -18.12
C SER A 95 -3.87 8.37 -17.83
N GLU A 96 -4.87 7.99 -18.62
CA GLU A 96 -5.60 6.72 -18.42
C GLU A 96 -4.70 5.51 -18.64
N LYS A 97 -3.79 5.58 -19.62
CA LYS A 97 -2.79 4.52 -19.87
C LYS A 97 -1.82 4.36 -18.71
N LEU A 98 -1.35 5.46 -18.12
CA LEU A 98 -0.44 5.41 -16.97
C LEU A 98 -1.12 4.76 -15.76
N ASP A 99 -2.42 5.01 -15.57
CA ASP A 99 -3.21 4.39 -14.51
C ASP A 99 -3.34 2.89 -14.72
N GLU A 100 -3.64 2.47 -15.94
CA GLU A 100 -3.69 1.05 -16.32
C GLU A 100 -2.34 0.36 -16.16
N GLU A 101 -1.24 0.98 -16.59
CA GLU A 101 0.12 0.44 -16.42
C GLU A 101 0.49 0.25 -14.95
N THR A 102 0.12 1.22 -14.10
CA THR A 102 0.38 1.14 -12.66
C THR A 102 -0.39 -0.02 -12.03
N ILE A 103 -1.66 -0.19 -12.41
CA ILE A 103 -2.46 -1.34 -11.97
C ILE A 103 -1.94 -2.65 -12.52
N PHE A 104 -1.56 -2.69 -13.79
CA PHE A 104 -0.98 -3.89 -14.39
C PHE A 104 0.29 -4.31 -13.63
N SER A 105 1.14 -3.35 -13.26
CA SER A 105 2.32 -3.58 -12.44
C SER A 105 1.97 -4.13 -11.05
N LEU A 106 0.95 -3.58 -10.39
CA LEU A 106 0.44 -4.06 -9.10
C LEU A 106 -0.12 -5.48 -9.20
N ILE A 107 -0.88 -5.78 -10.26
CA ILE A 107 -1.51 -7.10 -10.39
C ILE A 107 -0.47 -8.15 -10.76
N SER A 108 0.46 -7.82 -11.66
CA SER A 108 1.55 -8.71 -12.08
C SER A 108 2.46 -9.15 -10.93
N GLN A 109 2.52 -8.39 -9.83
CA GLN A 109 3.26 -8.80 -8.64
C GLN A 109 2.44 -9.61 -7.62
N LEU A 110 1.10 -9.66 -7.71
CA LEU A 110 0.30 -10.42 -6.75
C LEU A 110 0.73 -11.90 -6.63
N PRO A 111 1.12 -12.60 -7.72
CA PRO A 111 1.65 -13.97 -7.63
C PRO A 111 2.93 -14.10 -6.78
N THR A 112 3.70 -13.01 -6.64
CA THR A 112 4.90 -12.97 -5.77
C THR A 112 4.57 -12.89 -4.28
N LEU A 113 3.32 -12.53 -3.96
CA LEU A 113 2.80 -12.48 -2.59
C LEU A 113 2.22 -13.85 -2.22
N HIS A 114 3.08 -14.83 -1.99
CA HIS A 114 2.70 -16.24 -1.85
C HIS A 114 1.69 -16.53 -0.73
N CYS A 115 1.58 -15.66 0.28
CA CYS A 115 0.62 -15.80 1.38
C CYS A 115 -0.73 -15.11 1.13
N LEU A 116 -0.88 -14.38 0.02
CA LEU A 116 -2.08 -13.59 -0.26
C LEU A 116 -3.27 -14.50 -0.55
N GLN A 117 -4.31 -14.38 0.27
CA GLN A 117 -5.54 -15.18 0.13
C GLN A 117 -6.77 -14.33 -0.19
N LYS A 118 -6.75 -13.04 0.16
CA LYS A 118 -7.88 -12.14 0.00
C LYS A 118 -7.44 -10.85 -0.68
N LEU A 119 -8.08 -10.55 -1.80
CA LEU A 119 -7.96 -9.28 -2.50
C LEU A 119 -9.34 -8.63 -2.51
N TYR A 120 -9.45 -7.45 -1.90
CA TYR A 120 -10.63 -6.61 -1.95
C TYR A 120 -10.33 -5.41 -2.84
N VAL A 121 -11.21 -5.15 -3.80
CA VAL A 121 -11.10 -4.01 -4.73
C VAL A 121 -12.43 -3.29 -4.72
N ASN A 122 -12.47 -2.13 -4.07
CA ASN A 122 -13.67 -1.30 -3.92
C ASN A 122 -13.39 0.06 -4.57
N ASP A 123 -14.30 0.50 -5.46
CA ASP A 123 -14.25 1.82 -6.09
C ASP A 123 -12.90 2.17 -6.71
N VAL A 124 -12.41 1.28 -7.58
CA VAL A 124 -11.22 1.48 -8.40
C VAL A 124 -11.62 1.52 -9.88
N PRO A 125 -11.87 2.71 -10.45
CA PRO A 125 -12.61 2.85 -11.71
C PRO A 125 -11.90 2.24 -12.92
N PHE A 126 -10.56 2.26 -12.95
CA PHE A 126 -9.73 1.74 -14.05
C PHE A 126 -9.41 0.23 -13.95
N ILE A 127 -9.94 -0.48 -12.94
CA ILE A 127 -9.86 -1.95 -12.87
C ILE A 127 -11.08 -2.63 -13.55
N LYS A 128 -12.14 -1.85 -13.85
CA LYS A 128 -13.43 -2.39 -14.28
C LYS A 128 -13.35 -2.99 -15.68
N GLY A 129 -13.54 -4.31 -15.78
CA GLY A 129 -13.54 -5.08 -17.03
C GLY A 129 -12.25 -5.88 -17.25
N ASN A 130 -11.11 -5.37 -16.79
CA ASN A 130 -9.79 -5.96 -17.08
C ASN A 130 -9.26 -6.85 -15.95
N LEU A 131 -9.86 -6.82 -14.74
CA LEU A 131 -9.40 -7.62 -13.60
C LEU A 131 -9.27 -9.12 -13.90
N LYS A 132 -10.20 -9.68 -14.69
CA LYS A 132 -10.14 -11.09 -15.12
C LYS A 132 -8.97 -11.38 -16.05
N GLU A 133 -8.54 -10.40 -16.83
CA GLU A 133 -7.40 -10.55 -17.74
C GLU A 133 -6.09 -10.47 -16.96
N TYR A 134 -6.03 -9.64 -15.92
CA TYR A 134 -4.84 -9.46 -15.10
C TYR A 134 -4.60 -10.59 -14.08
N LEU A 135 -5.64 -11.30 -13.63
CA LEU A 135 -5.54 -12.39 -12.64
C LEU A 135 -5.39 -13.81 -13.25
N ARG A 136 -5.13 -13.91 -14.56
CA ARG A 136 -4.97 -15.21 -15.26
C ARG A 136 -3.60 -15.83 -15.06
#